data_AF-A0A6L3EYD5-F1
#
_entry.id   AF-A0A6L3EYD5-F1
#
_cell.length_a   1.000
_cell.length_b   1.000
_cell.length_c   1.000
_cell.angle_alpha   90.00
_cell.angle_beta   90.00
_cell.angle_gamma   90.00
#
_symmetry.space_group_name_H-M   'P 1'
#
loop_
_entity.id
_entity.type
_entity.pdbx_description
1 polymer ?
#
loop_
_entity_poly.entity_id
_entity_poly.type
_entity_poly.pdbx_seq_one_letter_code
_entity_poly.pdbx_strand_id
1 'polypeptide(L)' 'DDSLMVVAPFGLQDLFEMTLRRNPAQVTLEQYRQRYREKRIAEKWPLVKIIDG' A
#
# COMPACT_ATOMS: atom_id res chain seq x y z
N ASP A 1 8.58 -0.32 -29.48
CA ASP A 1 7.82 0.79 -28.88
C ASP A 1 7.99 0.61 -27.38
N ASP A 2 8.92 1.36 -26.79
CA ASP A 2 9.37 1.16 -25.40
C ASP A 2 8.48 1.95 -24.43
N SER A 3 7.17 1.88 -24.66
CA SER A 3 6.17 2.62 -23.90
C SER A 3 5.66 1.79 -22.70
N LEU A 4 5.43 2.46 -21.57
CA LEU A 4 4.87 1.85 -20.35
C LEU A 4 3.49 2.44 -20.07
N MET A 5 2.47 1.58 -20.02
CA MET A 5 1.11 1.97 -19.66
C MET A 5 0.94 1.93 -18.13
N VAL A 6 0.56 3.07 -17.55
CA VAL A 6 0.31 3.20 -16.11
C VAL A 6 -1.19 3.18 -15.83
N VAL A 7 -1.65 2.30 -14.95
CA VAL A 7 -3.04 2.24 -14.47
C VAL A 7 -3.06 2.53 -12.97
N ALA A 8 -3.59 3.70 -12.60
CA ALA A 8 -3.63 4.17 -11.22
C ALA A 8 -4.97 4.87 -10.93
N PRO A 9 -6.08 4.12 -10.70
CA PRO A 9 -7.42 4.69 -10.53
C PRO A 9 -7.56 5.59 -9.30
N PHE A 10 -6.67 5.46 -8.32
CA PHE A 10 -6.60 6.31 -7.12
C PHE A 10 -5.39 7.27 -7.14
N GLY A 11 -4.74 7.41 -8.31
CA GLY A 11 -3.50 8.14 -8.46
C GLY A 11 -2.27 7.38 -7.94
N LEU A 12 -1.11 8.03 -8.02
CA LEU A 12 0.20 7.48 -7.63
C LEU A 12 0.72 8.03 -6.30
N GLN A 13 -0.08 8.84 -5.59
CA GLN A 13 0.37 9.55 -4.39
C GLN A 13 0.90 8.58 -3.33
N ASP A 14 0.15 7.52 -3.03
CA ASP A 14 0.55 6.53 -2.03
C ASP A 14 1.87 5.84 -2.40
N LEU A 15 2.13 5.65 -3.70
CA LEU A 15 3.41 5.10 -4.17
C LEU A 15 4.56 6.08 -3.93
N PHE A 16 4.40 7.35 -4.33
CA PHE A 16 5.45 8.36 -4.21
C PHE A 16 5.72 8.81 -2.77
N GLU A 17 4.71 8.80 -1.91
CA GLU A 17 4.85 9.13 -0.49
C GLU A 17 5.27 7.96 0.39
N MET A 18 5.46 6.77 -0.21
CA MET A 18 5.71 5.51 0.50
C MET A 18 4.63 5.21 1.53
N THR A 19 3.37 5.40 1.17
CA THR A 19 2.21 5.19 2.03
C THR A 19 1.57 3.84 1.74
N LEU A 20 1.47 2.99 2.75
CA LEU A 20 0.67 1.77 2.71
C LEU A 20 -0.71 2.06 3.30
N ARG A 21 -1.73 2.22 2.44
CA ARG A 21 -3.12 2.49 2.84
C ARG A 21 -4.05 1.33 2.49
N ARG A 22 -5.06 1.08 3.32
CA ARG A 22 -6.11 0.09 3.06
C ARG A 22 -7.04 0.58 1.94
N ASN A 23 -7.40 -0.31 1.00
CA ASN A 23 -8.54 -0.12 0.11
C ASN A 23 -9.79 -0.81 0.70
N PRO A 24 -10.77 -0.06 1.24
CA PRO A 24 -11.95 -0.64 1.92
C PRO A 24 -12.86 -1.46 0.99
N ALA A 25 -12.84 -1.20 -0.33
CA ALA A 25 -13.65 -1.94 -1.29
C ALA A 25 -13.11 -3.35 -1.56
N GLN A 26 -11.87 -3.64 -1.16
CA GLN A 26 -11.17 -4.89 -1.48
C GLN A 26 -10.85 -5.74 -0.26
N VAL A 27 -10.55 -5.12 0.88
CA VAL A 27 -10.08 -5.85 2.08
C VAL A 27 -10.64 -5.26 3.37
N THR A 28 -10.96 -6.13 4.32
CA THR A 28 -11.36 -5.72 5.67
C THR A 28 -10.16 -5.11 6.42
N LEU A 29 -10.44 -4.33 7.47
CA LEU A 29 -9.39 -3.75 8.32
C LEU A 29 -8.55 -4.85 8.99
N GLU A 30 -9.18 -5.93 9.43
CA GLU A 30 -8.52 -7.08 10.05
C GLU A 30 -7.56 -7.77 9.08
N GLN A 31 -8.00 -8.07 7.85
CA GLN A 31 -7.15 -8.68 6.82
C GLN A 31 -5.96 -7.79 6.45
N TYR A 32 -6.18 -6.47 6.36
CA TYR A 32 -5.10 -5.51 6.11
C TYR A 32 -4.05 -5.55 7.23
N ARG A 33 -4.50 -5.51 8.50
CA ARG A 33 -3.65 -5.60 9.69
C ARG A 33 -2.84 -6.88 9.76
N GLN A 34 -3.49 -8.00 9.52
CA GLN A 34 -2.83 -9.30 9.47
C GLN A 34 -1.71 -9.30 8.41
N ARG A 35 -2.02 -8.87 7.18
CA ARG A 35 -1.08 -8.92 6.05
C ARG A 35 0.17 -8.09 6.26
N TYR A 36 0.06 -6.83 6.70
CA TYR A 36 1.26 -5.99 6.84
C TYR A 36 2.15 -6.45 8.00
N ARG A 37 1.57 -7.06 9.05
CA ARG A 37 2.30 -7.66 10.18
C ARG A 37 3.03 -8.92 9.76
N GLU A 38 2.34 -9.87 9.13
CA GLU A 38 2.94 -11.12 8.63
C GLU A 38 4.08 -10.84 7.65
N LYS A 39 3.90 -9.83 6.77
CA LYS A 39 4.94 -9.42 5.82
C LYS A 39 6.08 -8.62 6.46
N ARG A 40 5.94 -8.21 7.74
CA ARG A 40 6.88 -7.36 8.48
C ARG A 40 7.21 -6.08 7.72
N ILE A 41 6.18 -5.41 7.20
CA ILE A 41 6.36 -4.27 6.27
C ILE A 41 7.18 -3.14 6.92
N ALA A 42 6.83 -2.76 8.15
CA ALA A 42 7.52 -1.67 8.86
C ALA A 42 9.01 -1.99 9.12
N GLU A 43 9.35 -3.27 9.29
CA GLU A 43 10.73 -3.70 9.53
C GLU A 43 11.54 -3.77 8.23
N LYS A 44 10.93 -4.28 7.16
CA LYS A 44 11.57 -4.38 5.84
C LYS A 44 11.72 -3.04 5.16
N TRP A 45 10.77 -2.14 5.37
CA TRP A 45 10.70 -0.83 4.72
C TRP A 45 10.49 0.26 5.78
N PRO A 46 11.56 0.70 6.46
CA PRO A 46 11.47 1.63 7.58
C PRO A 46 10.87 2.99 7.24
N LEU A 47 10.91 3.39 5.95
CA LEU A 47 10.37 4.66 5.47
C LEU A 47 8.89 4.59 5.07
N VAL A 48 8.29 3.38 5.04
CA VAL A 48 6.89 3.21 4.66
C VAL A 48 5.96 3.65 5.80
N LYS A 49 5.01 4.53 5.46
CA LYS A 49 3.97 5.01 6.38
C LYS A 49 2.75 4.10 6.28
N ILE A 50 2.42 3.40 7.36
CA ILE A 50 1.24 2.52 7.43
C ILE A 50 0.06 3.32 7.98
N ILE A 51 -1.01 3.47 7.21
CA ILE A 51 -2.25 4.15 7.63
C ILE A 51 -3.25 3.10 8.12
N ASP A 52 -3.33 2.95 9.44
CA ASP A 52 -4.18 1.94 10.07
C ASP A 52 -5.51 2.53 10.58
N GLY A 53 -6.51 2.57 9.68
CA GLY A 53 -7.89 2.97 10.00
C GLY A 53 -8.12 4.47 9.90
#